data_AF-A0A4S8LH20-F1
#
_entry.id   AF-A0A4S8LH20-F1
#
_cell.length_a   1.000
_cell.length_b   1.000
_cell.length_c   1.000
_cell.angle_alpha   90.00
_cell.angle_beta   90.00
_cell.angle_gamma   90.00
#
_symmetry.space_group_name_H-M   'P 1'
#
loop_
_entity.id
_entity.type
_entity.pdbx_description
1 polymer ?
#
loop_
_entity_poly.entity_id
_entity_poly.type
_entity_poly.pdbx_seq_one_letter_code
_entity_poly.pdbx_strand_id
1 'polypeptide(L)'
;MQQIPSSKPEQRPQRLIATRTGKFVDFSLGQPVPPYAILSHRWLDAKEEVNFNDYLHLRSETQKKAGYRKIVEARRKAANDYLEYIWIDTCCIDKSNESESDRNINSMYFYYQNSQICYVYLSDVWVKASLRAGATIWGTEWFKRGWTLQELVAPKRLIFFKADWEPIGERHQLTSVIHHLTGIPPSVLNGSTPVESLDICTRMSWCAGRKTTKPEDMAYCLFGILGVSMATDYSEGSRSAFTRLDEALVHKYPGKFNKFENPERIDIYQFLLRQNAEVRVRMGQRHAVPQASHTLLQDALPRAGHALPQAGHALPQDALQRAGHALPQDALPRAGHALLPDALPRAVIHFHKLVMYFRELVMH
;
A
#
# COMPACT_ATOMS: atom_id res chain seq x y z
N MET A 1 27.90 -3.21 -11.98
CA MET A 1 26.46 -3.52 -11.81
C MET A 1 26.36 -4.89 -11.16
N GLN A 2 25.93 -4.96 -9.89
CA GLN A 2 25.83 -6.25 -9.19
C GLN A 2 24.62 -7.03 -9.72
N GLN A 3 24.85 -8.29 -10.09
CA GLN A 3 23.81 -9.22 -10.52
C GLN A 3 22.86 -9.53 -9.35
N ILE A 4 21.62 -9.90 -9.67
CA ILE A 4 20.59 -10.21 -8.67
C ILE A 4 21.01 -11.46 -7.86
N PRO A 5 21.06 -11.40 -6.51
CA PRO A 5 21.64 -12.46 -5.68
C PRO A 5 20.90 -13.80 -5.62
N SER A 6 19.69 -13.93 -6.16
CA SER A 6 18.89 -15.15 -5.93
C SER A 6 19.57 -16.37 -6.56
N SER A 7 19.91 -17.38 -5.76
CA SER A 7 20.62 -18.60 -6.18
C SER A 7 19.78 -19.56 -7.03
N LYS A 8 18.48 -19.28 -7.21
CA LYS A 8 17.51 -20.17 -7.85
C LYS A 8 17.02 -19.59 -9.19
N PRO A 9 17.29 -20.25 -10.33
CA PRO A 9 16.85 -19.78 -11.65
C PRO A 9 15.35 -19.52 -11.75
N GLU A 10 14.53 -20.32 -11.07
CA GLU A 10 13.08 -20.23 -11.06
C GLU A 10 12.54 -18.99 -10.34
N GLN A 11 13.35 -18.31 -9.51
CA GLN A 11 12.98 -17.11 -8.75
C GLN A 11 13.28 -15.80 -9.49
N ARG A 12 13.57 -15.89 -10.79
CA ARG A 12 13.90 -14.74 -11.64
C ARG A 12 12.98 -14.71 -12.86
N PRO A 13 12.60 -13.51 -13.35
CA PRO A 13 11.75 -13.43 -14.53
C PRO A 13 12.50 -13.95 -15.76
N GLN A 14 11.81 -14.73 -16.59
CA GLN A 14 12.37 -15.27 -17.82
C GLN A 14 12.41 -14.25 -18.96
N ARG A 15 11.60 -13.20 -18.87
CA ARG A 15 11.41 -12.23 -19.94
C ARG A 15 11.32 -10.83 -19.36
N LEU A 16 12.08 -9.90 -19.92
CA LEU A 16 12.02 -8.48 -19.59
C LEU A 16 11.79 -7.65 -20.86
N ILE A 17 11.36 -6.41 -20.68
CA ILE A 17 11.23 -5.44 -21.77
C ILE A 17 12.43 -4.48 -21.69
N ALA A 18 13.18 -4.37 -22.77
CA ALA A 18 14.27 -3.39 -22.86
C ALA A 18 13.69 -1.95 -22.85
N THR A 19 14.16 -1.11 -21.95
CA THR A 19 13.58 0.23 -21.72
C THR A 19 13.77 1.15 -22.92
N ARG A 20 14.91 1.04 -23.62
CA ARG A 20 15.21 1.84 -24.82
C ARG A 20 14.40 1.40 -26.05
N THR A 21 14.42 0.10 -26.38
CA THR A 21 13.87 -0.41 -27.65
C THR A 21 12.43 -0.89 -27.54
N GLY A 22 11.99 -1.29 -26.36
CA GLY A 22 10.65 -1.87 -26.12
C GLY A 22 10.52 -3.32 -26.52
N LYS A 23 11.60 -3.94 -26.99
CA LYS A 23 11.62 -5.34 -27.38
C LYS A 23 11.71 -6.23 -26.14
N PHE A 24 11.12 -7.42 -26.24
CA PHE A 24 11.36 -8.48 -25.27
C PHE A 24 12.81 -8.96 -25.34
N VAL A 25 13.36 -9.29 -24.18
CA VAL A 25 14.65 -9.96 -24.02
C VAL A 25 14.45 -11.17 -23.13
N ASP A 26 14.91 -12.32 -23.60
CA ASP A 26 14.73 -13.62 -22.96
C ASP A 26 15.96 -13.99 -22.12
N PHE A 27 15.72 -14.44 -20.90
CA PHE A 27 16.70 -14.85 -19.88
C PHE A 27 16.47 -16.30 -19.40
N SER A 28 15.62 -17.08 -20.07
CA SER A 28 15.24 -18.44 -19.67
C SER A 28 16.38 -19.47 -19.68
N LEU A 29 17.43 -19.25 -20.47
CA LEU A 29 18.55 -20.20 -20.64
C LEU A 29 19.65 -20.09 -19.57
N GLY A 30 19.26 -19.91 -18.30
CA GLY A 30 20.19 -19.80 -17.18
C GLY A 30 21.06 -18.53 -17.20
N GLN A 31 20.68 -17.54 -18.02
CA GLN A 31 21.38 -16.27 -18.08
C GLN A 31 21.15 -15.49 -16.78
N PRO A 32 22.17 -14.77 -16.27
CA PRO A 32 21.96 -13.89 -15.13
C PRO A 32 20.98 -12.79 -15.51
N VAL A 33 19.97 -12.57 -14.67
CA VAL A 33 19.02 -11.48 -14.87
C VAL A 33 19.66 -10.18 -14.35
N PRO A 34 19.82 -9.15 -15.20
CA PRO A 34 20.40 -7.87 -14.80
C PRO A 34 19.45 -7.09 -13.87
N PRO A 35 19.90 -6.01 -13.21
CA PRO A 35 19.00 -5.12 -12.49
C PRO A 35 17.86 -4.61 -13.37
N TYR A 36 16.63 -4.66 -12.86
CA TYR A 36 15.43 -4.23 -13.58
C TYR A 36 14.47 -3.45 -12.68
N ALA A 37 13.64 -2.63 -13.32
CA ALA A 37 12.45 -2.06 -12.70
C ALA A 37 11.27 -3.05 -12.81
N ILE A 38 10.30 -2.97 -11.91
CA ILE A 38 9.08 -3.77 -11.98
C ILE A 38 7.85 -2.88 -11.86
N LEU A 39 6.81 -3.13 -12.66
CA LEU A 39 5.56 -2.39 -12.61
C LEU A 39 4.50 -3.15 -11.81
N SER A 40 4.09 -2.58 -10.69
CA SER A 40 2.88 -2.95 -9.96
C SER A 40 1.71 -2.07 -10.40
N HIS A 41 0.59 -2.69 -10.77
CA HIS A 41 -0.59 -1.96 -11.21
C HIS A 41 -1.86 -2.80 -11.09
N ARG A 42 -3.01 -2.13 -11.10
CA ARG A 42 -4.28 -2.81 -11.38
C ARG A 42 -4.48 -2.87 -12.88
N TRP A 43 -4.84 -4.06 -13.38
CA TRP A 43 -5.20 -4.20 -14.78
C TRP A 43 -6.37 -3.28 -15.10
N LEU A 44 -6.26 -2.62 -16.25
CA LEU A 44 -7.34 -1.82 -16.82
C LEU A 44 -8.45 -2.75 -17.35
N ASP A 45 -9.53 -2.15 -17.86
CA ASP A 45 -10.56 -2.90 -18.58
C ASP A 45 -9.94 -3.72 -19.71
N ALA A 46 -10.47 -4.92 -19.97
CA ALA A 46 -9.90 -5.87 -20.94
C ALA A 46 -9.71 -5.29 -22.35
N LYS A 47 -10.51 -4.28 -22.72
CA LYS A 47 -10.40 -3.56 -24.00
C LYS A 47 -9.19 -2.62 -24.05
N GLU A 48 -8.79 -2.09 -22.90
CA GLU A 48 -7.73 -1.09 -22.74
C GLU A 48 -6.42 -1.70 -22.22
N GLU A 49 -6.46 -2.85 -21.55
CA GLU A 49 -5.27 -3.54 -21.08
C GLU A 49 -4.52 -4.19 -22.25
N VAL A 50 -3.19 -4.25 -22.12
CA VAL A 50 -2.29 -4.86 -23.11
C VAL A 50 -1.69 -6.11 -22.47
N ASN A 51 -2.00 -7.26 -23.06
CA ASN A 51 -1.45 -8.56 -22.63
C ASN A 51 -0.19 -8.94 -23.43
N PHE A 52 0.39 -10.11 -23.12
CA PHE A 52 1.57 -10.66 -23.79
C PHE A 52 1.42 -10.71 -25.32
N ASN A 53 0.31 -11.29 -25.81
CA ASN A 53 0.09 -11.45 -27.25
C ASN A 53 -0.11 -10.11 -27.97
N ASP A 54 -0.86 -9.18 -27.35
CA ASP A 54 -1.04 -7.81 -27.85
C ASP A 54 0.30 -7.07 -27.97
N TYR A 55 1.18 -7.24 -26.98
CA TYR A 55 2.50 -6.59 -26.94
C TYR A 55 3.52 -7.28 -27.86
N LEU A 56 3.43 -8.60 -28.03
CA LEU A 56 4.26 -9.35 -28.97
C LEU A 56 3.95 -8.95 -30.43
N HIS A 57 2.67 -8.73 -30.72
CA HIS A 57 2.18 -8.37 -32.05
C HIS A 57 1.56 -6.96 -32.03
N LEU A 58 2.40 -5.94 -31.81
CA LEU A 58 1.96 -4.54 -31.74
C LEU A 58 1.29 -4.08 -33.04
N ARG A 59 -0.04 -3.95 -33.00
CA ARG A 59 -0.86 -3.36 -34.05
C ARG A 59 -1.17 -1.89 -33.76
N SER A 60 -1.64 -1.17 -34.77
CA SER A 60 -1.99 0.25 -34.65
C SER A 60 -3.07 0.50 -33.57
N GLU A 61 -3.98 -0.45 -33.42
CA GLU A 61 -5.08 -0.42 -32.45
C GLU A 61 -4.55 -0.63 -31.03
N THR A 62 -3.61 -1.56 -30.83
CA THR A 62 -2.97 -1.80 -29.53
C THR A 62 -2.25 -0.54 -29.05
N GLN A 63 -1.59 0.20 -29.94
CA GLN A 63 -0.86 1.42 -29.59
C GLN A 63 -1.78 2.56 -29.11
N LYS A 64 -3.07 2.52 -29.44
CA LYS A 64 -4.07 3.51 -29.00
C LYS A 64 -4.61 3.20 -27.60
N LYS A 65 -4.45 1.97 -27.10
CA LYS A 65 -4.96 1.53 -25.79
C LYS A 65 -4.29 2.30 -24.64
N ALA A 66 -5.04 2.58 -23.59
CA ALA A 66 -4.49 3.18 -22.37
C ALA A 66 -3.40 2.31 -21.72
N GLY A 67 -3.53 0.99 -21.79
CA GLY A 67 -2.52 0.04 -21.30
C GLY A 67 -1.18 0.17 -22.03
N TYR A 68 -1.18 0.51 -23.33
CA TYR A 68 0.06 0.73 -24.07
C TYR A 68 0.77 2.01 -23.62
N ARG A 69 0.02 3.10 -23.42
CA ARG A 69 0.58 4.35 -22.87
C ARG A 69 1.19 4.14 -21.49
N LYS A 70 0.52 3.38 -20.61
CA LYS A 70 1.04 2.96 -19.30
C LYS A 70 2.40 2.23 -19.45
N ILE A 71 2.54 1.30 -20.39
CA ILE A 71 3.80 0.58 -20.63
C ILE A 71 4.91 1.52 -21.11
N VAL A 72 4.61 2.42 -22.05
CA VAL A 72 5.59 3.40 -22.56
C VAL A 72 6.11 4.31 -21.45
N GLU A 73 5.21 4.83 -20.61
CA GLU A 73 5.60 5.68 -19.49
C GLU A 73 6.38 4.91 -18.40
N ALA A 74 5.97 3.68 -18.08
CA ALA A 74 6.70 2.82 -17.15
C ALA A 74 8.15 2.58 -17.64
N ARG A 75 8.33 2.29 -18.93
CA ARG A 75 9.65 2.15 -19.55
C ARG A 75 10.47 3.44 -19.48
N ARG A 76 9.83 4.60 -19.70
CA ARG A 76 10.49 5.91 -19.60
C ARG A 76 10.96 6.18 -18.17
N LYS A 77 10.16 5.86 -17.15
CA LYS A 77 10.58 5.95 -15.74
C LYS A 77 11.79 5.06 -15.45
N ALA A 78 11.75 3.79 -15.88
CA ALA A 78 12.87 2.87 -15.74
C ALA A 78 14.15 3.39 -16.43
N ALA A 79 14.04 3.92 -17.65
CA ALA A 79 15.18 4.51 -18.36
C ALA A 79 15.76 5.73 -17.63
N ASN A 80 14.91 6.59 -17.07
CA ASN A 80 15.34 7.76 -16.29
C ASN A 80 16.03 7.39 -14.98
N ASP A 81 15.65 6.25 -14.38
CA ASP A 81 16.33 5.65 -13.23
C ASP A 81 17.54 4.78 -13.64
N TYR A 82 18.00 4.89 -14.89
CA TYR A 82 19.16 4.18 -15.46
C TYR A 82 19.03 2.66 -15.46
N LEU A 83 17.80 2.13 -15.52
CA LEU A 83 17.53 0.71 -15.64
C LEU A 83 17.28 0.35 -17.11
N GLU A 84 18.02 -0.63 -17.60
CA GLU A 84 17.94 -1.08 -18.99
C GLU A 84 16.72 -1.96 -19.25
N TYR A 85 16.11 -2.48 -18.20
CA TYR A 85 15.03 -3.46 -18.28
C TYR A 85 13.88 -3.13 -17.32
N ILE A 86 12.67 -3.44 -17.75
CA ILE A 86 11.47 -3.43 -16.91
C ILE A 86 10.67 -4.73 -17.07
N TRP A 87 10.10 -5.22 -15.98
CA TRP A 87 9.14 -6.32 -15.97
C TRP A 87 7.71 -5.81 -15.74
N ILE A 88 6.76 -6.30 -16.52
CA ILE A 88 5.33 -5.97 -16.42
C ILE A 88 4.54 -7.27 -16.58
N ASP A 89 3.80 -7.70 -15.56
CA ASP A 89 3.16 -9.03 -15.51
C ASP A 89 2.20 -9.29 -16.69
N THR A 90 1.46 -8.27 -17.14
CA THR A 90 0.52 -8.39 -18.26
C THR A 90 1.23 -8.66 -19.58
N CYS A 91 2.46 -8.16 -19.75
CA CYS A 91 3.21 -8.28 -20.98
C CYS A 91 4.30 -9.35 -20.92
N CYS A 92 4.91 -9.60 -19.76
CA CYS A 92 6.08 -10.46 -19.64
C CYS A 92 5.71 -11.93 -19.36
N ILE A 93 4.46 -12.22 -18.98
CA ILE A 93 3.96 -13.57 -18.75
C ILE A 93 3.02 -13.96 -19.87
N ASP A 94 3.32 -15.06 -20.57
CA ASP A 94 2.34 -15.72 -21.43
C ASP A 94 1.32 -16.48 -20.58
N LYS A 95 0.20 -15.82 -20.28
CA LYS A 95 -0.89 -16.38 -19.48
C LYS A 95 -1.69 -17.47 -20.21
N SER A 96 -1.46 -17.68 -21.51
CA SER A 96 -2.04 -18.81 -22.24
C SER A 96 -1.26 -20.11 -22.04
N ASN A 97 -0.01 -20.01 -21.56
CA ASN A 97 0.81 -21.15 -21.21
C ASN A 97 0.66 -21.47 -19.71
N GLU A 98 -0.05 -22.55 -19.39
CA GLU A 98 -0.33 -22.97 -18.01
C GLU A 98 0.95 -23.22 -17.20
N SER A 99 1.96 -23.84 -17.81
CA SER A 99 3.25 -24.10 -17.14
C SER A 99 4.02 -22.81 -16.82
N GLU A 100 3.92 -21.80 -17.70
CA GLU A 100 4.51 -20.49 -17.45
C GLU A 100 3.71 -19.75 -16.37
N SER A 101 2.38 -19.80 -16.42
CA SER A 101 1.52 -19.19 -15.41
C SER A 101 1.77 -19.76 -14.01
N ASP A 102 1.79 -21.09 -13.87
CA ASP A 102 2.04 -21.77 -12.60
C ASP A 102 3.40 -21.43 -12.01
N ARG A 103 4.45 -21.46 -12.84
CA ARG A 103 5.81 -21.02 -12.46
C ARG A 103 5.80 -19.59 -11.96
N ASN A 104 5.20 -18.66 -12.72
CA ASN A 104 5.23 -17.25 -12.36
C ASN A 104 4.43 -16.96 -11.08
N ILE A 105 3.29 -17.63 -10.85
CA ILE A 105 2.52 -17.50 -9.60
C ILE A 105 3.39 -17.88 -8.39
N ASN A 106 4.12 -18.98 -8.49
CA ASN A 106 5.01 -19.45 -7.42
C ASN A 106 6.25 -18.57 -7.21
N SER A 107 6.64 -17.77 -8.20
CA SER A 107 7.88 -16.99 -8.18
C SER A 107 7.71 -15.48 -8.10
N MET A 108 6.49 -14.94 -8.28
CA MET A 108 6.27 -13.51 -8.46
C MET A 108 6.79 -12.66 -7.30
N TYR A 109 6.64 -13.14 -6.06
CA TYR A 109 7.21 -12.48 -4.88
C TYR A 109 8.70 -12.19 -5.04
N PHE A 110 9.46 -13.18 -5.52
CA PHE A 110 10.89 -13.05 -5.71
C PHE A 110 11.21 -12.07 -6.82
N TYR A 111 10.37 -11.93 -7.86
CA TYR A 111 10.59 -10.91 -8.89
C TYR A 111 10.47 -9.50 -8.29
N TYR A 112 9.46 -9.27 -7.47
CA TYR A 112 9.31 -8.01 -6.74
C TYR A 112 10.45 -7.78 -5.75
N GLN A 113 10.85 -8.80 -4.98
CA GLN A 113 11.95 -8.73 -4.02
C GLN A 113 13.30 -8.43 -4.67
N ASN A 114 13.54 -8.99 -5.86
CA ASN A 114 14.77 -8.88 -6.61
C ASN A 114 14.83 -7.66 -7.55
N SER A 115 13.70 -6.99 -7.76
CA SER A 115 13.66 -5.74 -8.54
C SER A 115 14.48 -4.65 -7.86
N GLN A 116 15.11 -3.78 -8.67
CA GLN A 116 15.83 -2.62 -8.16
C GLN A 116 14.83 -1.56 -7.66
N ILE A 117 13.74 -1.35 -8.41
CA ILE A 117 12.69 -0.38 -8.12
C ILE A 117 11.35 -0.97 -8.55
N CYS A 118 10.37 -0.91 -7.65
CA CYS A 118 8.96 -1.16 -7.97
C CYS A 118 8.22 0.17 -8.19
N TYR A 119 7.65 0.34 -9.36
CA TYR A 119 6.73 1.45 -9.66
C TYR A 119 5.31 0.99 -9.42
N VAL A 120 4.60 1.65 -8.51
CA VAL A 120 3.17 1.44 -8.32
C VAL A 120 2.40 2.50 -9.12
N TYR A 121 1.69 2.07 -10.16
CA TYR A 121 0.85 2.94 -10.97
C TYR A 121 -0.61 2.89 -10.49
N LEU A 122 -1.09 4.02 -9.95
CA LEU A 122 -2.45 4.17 -9.44
C LEU A 122 -3.33 4.87 -10.50
N SER A 123 -3.98 4.09 -11.35
CA SER A 123 -4.84 4.58 -12.43
C SER A 123 -6.11 5.31 -11.95
N ASP A 124 -6.52 5.10 -10.70
CA ASP A 124 -7.71 5.69 -10.08
C ASP A 124 -7.40 6.94 -9.24
N VAL A 125 -6.14 7.40 -9.24
CA VAL A 125 -5.69 8.58 -8.52
C VAL A 125 -5.36 9.69 -9.52
N TRP A 126 -6.21 10.72 -9.57
CA TRP A 126 -6.13 11.83 -10.53
C TRP A 126 -5.66 13.16 -9.89
N VAL A 127 -5.25 14.09 -10.75
CA VAL A 127 -4.64 15.41 -10.45
C VAL A 127 -5.42 16.30 -9.47
N LYS A 128 -6.72 16.06 -9.25
CA LYS A 128 -7.63 17.04 -8.61
C LYS A 128 -7.52 17.18 -7.08
N ALA A 129 -6.60 16.50 -6.42
CA ALA A 129 -6.43 16.65 -4.97
C ALA A 129 -5.14 17.41 -4.67
N SER A 130 -5.25 18.72 -4.40
CA SER A 130 -4.30 19.50 -3.60
C SER A 130 -4.25 19.03 -2.12
N LEU A 131 -4.49 17.74 -1.89
CA LEU A 131 -4.46 17.10 -0.59
C LEU A 131 -3.06 16.56 -0.35
N ARG A 132 -2.63 16.55 0.92
CA ARG A 132 -1.36 15.95 1.34
C ARG A 132 -1.22 14.54 0.76
N ALA A 133 -0.01 14.15 0.33
CA ALA A 133 0.30 12.86 -0.32
C ALA A 133 -0.32 11.63 0.38
N GLY A 134 -0.48 11.69 1.70
CA GLY A 134 -1.19 10.66 2.46
C GLY A 134 -2.64 10.48 2.05
N ALA A 135 -3.42 11.56 1.94
CA ALA A 135 -4.84 11.52 1.55
C ALA A 135 -5.05 10.99 0.13
N THR A 136 -4.05 11.17 -0.74
CA THR A 136 -4.06 10.77 -2.15
C THR A 136 -4.17 9.24 -2.33
N ILE A 137 -3.65 8.45 -1.40
CA ILE A 137 -3.65 6.98 -1.52
C ILE A 137 -4.73 6.26 -0.68
N TRP A 138 -5.49 6.97 0.16
CA TRP A 138 -6.48 6.32 1.05
C TRP A 138 -7.64 5.65 0.30
N GLY A 139 -7.98 6.15 -0.89
CA GLY A 139 -9.14 5.70 -1.66
C GLY A 139 -8.82 4.74 -2.80
N THR A 140 -7.54 4.47 -3.10
CA THR A 140 -7.20 3.64 -4.27
C THR A 140 -7.61 2.19 -4.05
N GLU A 141 -8.16 1.60 -5.10
CA GLU A 141 -8.49 0.19 -5.19
C GLU A 141 -7.22 -0.69 -5.23
N TRP A 142 -6.03 -0.12 -5.47
CA TRP A 142 -4.78 -0.88 -5.48
C TRP A 142 -4.53 -1.59 -4.14
N PHE A 143 -4.82 -0.96 -3.00
CA PHE A 143 -4.69 -1.60 -1.68
C PHE A 143 -5.74 -2.69 -1.42
N LYS A 144 -6.80 -2.73 -2.21
CA LYS A 144 -7.87 -3.74 -2.11
C LYS A 144 -7.62 -4.94 -3.01
N ARG A 145 -6.60 -4.94 -3.88
CA ARG A 145 -6.29 -6.10 -4.75
C ARG A 145 -5.45 -7.13 -3.97
N GLY A 146 -5.76 -8.42 -4.10
CA GLY A 146 -5.01 -9.49 -3.41
C GLY A 146 -3.52 -9.49 -3.77
N TRP A 147 -3.21 -9.63 -5.06
CA TRP A 147 -1.84 -9.73 -5.58
C TRP A 147 -0.92 -8.56 -5.21
N THR A 148 -1.45 -7.33 -5.13
CA THR A 148 -0.66 -6.14 -4.77
C THR A 148 -0.09 -6.18 -3.36
N LEU A 149 -0.53 -7.12 -2.51
CA LEU A 149 0.08 -7.35 -1.20
C LEU A 149 1.55 -7.76 -1.33
N GLN A 150 1.86 -8.71 -2.21
CA GLN A 150 3.24 -9.15 -2.45
C GLN A 150 4.07 -8.00 -3.05
N GLU A 151 3.44 -7.25 -3.95
CA GLU A 151 4.03 -6.09 -4.64
C GLU A 151 4.34 -4.94 -3.69
N LEU A 152 3.61 -4.83 -2.57
CA LEU A 152 3.84 -3.83 -1.53
C LEU A 152 5.01 -4.18 -0.60
N VAL A 153 5.10 -5.45 -0.19
CA VAL A 153 6.01 -5.86 0.90
C VAL A 153 7.33 -6.42 0.42
N ALA A 154 7.38 -7.01 -0.78
CA ALA A 154 8.58 -7.67 -1.29
C ALA A 154 9.66 -6.68 -1.76
N PRO A 155 9.36 -5.61 -2.53
CA PRO A 155 10.41 -4.73 -3.07
C PRO A 155 11.15 -3.95 -1.99
N LYS A 156 12.47 -3.82 -2.17
CA LYS A 156 13.30 -2.98 -1.31
C LYS A 156 12.94 -1.50 -1.46
N ARG A 157 12.81 -1.04 -2.70
CA ARG A 157 12.42 0.33 -3.06
C ARG A 157 11.11 0.31 -3.86
N LEU A 158 10.16 1.12 -3.44
CA LEU A 158 8.82 1.21 -4.05
C LEU A 158 8.37 2.66 -4.09
N ILE A 159 7.93 3.12 -5.26
CA ILE A 159 7.49 4.49 -5.53
C ILE A 159 6.07 4.48 -6.08
N PHE A 160 5.18 5.26 -5.47
CA PHE A 160 3.80 5.43 -5.93
C PHE A 160 3.69 6.56 -6.94
N PHE A 161 2.96 6.32 -8.02
CA PHE A 161 2.64 7.28 -9.07
C PHE A 161 1.12 7.38 -9.26
N LYS A 162 0.66 8.60 -9.54
CA LYS A 162 -0.71 8.86 -9.98
C LYS A 162 -0.94 8.41 -11.43
N ALA A 163 -2.18 8.54 -11.92
CA ALA A 163 -2.57 8.25 -13.30
C ALA A 163 -1.81 9.08 -14.36
N ASP A 164 -1.32 10.28 -13.99
CA ASP A 164 -0.50 11.17 -14.83
C ASP A 164 1.01 10.92 -14.70
N TRP A 165 1.43 9.84 -14.01
CA TRP A 165 2.84 9.50 -13.75
C TRP A 165 3.63 10.54 -12.94
N GLU A 166 2.94 11.45 -12.27
CA GLU A 166 3.52 12.31 -11.25
C GLU A 166 3.72 11.50 -9.95
N PRO A 167 4.89 11.65 -9.28
CA PRO A 167 5.21 10.90 -8.08
C PRO A 167 4.32 11.35 -6.90
N ILE A 168 3.84 10.38 -6.13
CA ILE A 168 3.16 10.61 -4.85
C ILE A 168 4.17 10.55 -3.70
N GLY A 169 5.08 9.56 -3.75
CA GLY A 169 6.11 9.35 -2.75
C GLY A 169 6.58 7.90 -2.67
N GLU A 170 7.67 7.68 -1.96
CA GLU A 170 8.19 6.35 -1.67
C GLU A 170 7.46 5.69 -0.49
N ARG A 171 7.45 4.35 -0.46
CA ARG A 171 6.81 3.55 0.62
C ARG A 171 7.25 3.98 2.03
N HIS A 172 8.53 4.28 2.21
CA HIS A 172 9.06 4.73 3.51
C HIS A 172 8.49 6.10 3.93
N GLN A 173 8.21 7.00 2.98
CA GLN A 173 7.61 8.31 3.23
C GLN A 173 6.11 8.19 3.57
N LEU A 174 5.45 7.16 3.06
CA LEU A 174 4.01 6.91 3.22
C LEU A 174 3.71 5.86 4.30
N THR A 175 4.71 5.46 5.09
CA THR A 175 4.62 4.33 6.02
C THR A 175 3.47 4.44 7.01
N SER A 176 3.24 5.62 7.60
CA SER A 176 2.14 5.80 8.55
C SER A 176 0.78 5.52 7.89
N VAL A 177 0.54 6.07 6.70
CA VAL A 177 -0.73 5.88 5.98
C VAL A 177 -0.90 4.43 5.53
N ILE A 178 0.15 3.81 4.97
CA ILE A 178 0.11 2.42 4.54
C ILE A 178 -0.14 1.49 5.74
N HIS A 179 0.48 1.76 6.89
CA HIS A 179 0.23 1.03 8.13
C HIS A 179 -1.24 1.10 8.54
N HIS A 180 -1.83 2.31 8.55
CA HIS A 180 -3.25 2.49 8.90
C HIS A 180 -4.18 1.79 7.89
N LEU A 181 -3.84 1.76 6.61
CA LEU A 181 -4.65 1.08 5.58
C LEU A 181 -4.58 -0.44 5.70
N THR A 182 -3.39 -0.99 5.93
CA THR A 182 -3.12 -2.42 5.73
C THR A 182 -2.97 -3.22 7.03
N GLY A 183 -2.58 -2.57 8.13
CA GLY A 183 -2.14 -3.24 9.36
C GLY A 183 -0.69 -3.70 9.33
N ILE A 184 0.04 -3.51 8.22
CA ILE A 184 1.45 -3.92 8.10
C ILE A 184 2.32 -3.03 8.99
N PRO A 185 3.18 -3.60 9.87
CA PRO A 185 4.04 -2.82 10.76
C PRO A 185 4.93 -1.80 10.02
N PRO A 186 5.15 -0.60 10.58
CA PRO A 186 6.11 0.37 10.03
C PRO A 186 7.51 -0.22 9.82
N SER A 187 7.96 -1.11 10.71
CA SER A 187 9.26 -1.78 10.63
C SER A 187 9.37 -2.75 9.44
N VAL A 188 8.26 -3.30 8.95
CA VAL A 188 8.24 -4.09 7.70
C VAL A 188 8.21 -3.14 6.50
N LEU A 189 7.44 -2.05 6.58
CA LEU A 189 7.29 -1.06 5.51
C LEU A 189 8.58 -0.26 5.22
N ASN A 190 9.45 -0.12 6.21
CA ASN A 190 10.76 0.51 6.04
C ASN A 190 11.91 -0.50 5.84
N GLY A 191 11.62 -1.81 5.86
CA GLY A 191 12.59 -2.88 5.65
C GLY A 191 13.47 -3.23 6.86
N SER A 192 13.21 -2.67 8.05
CA SER A 192 13.98 -3.01 9.28
C SER A 192 13.65 -4.39 9.82
N THR A 193 12.46 -4.91 9.54
CA THR A 193 12.01 -6.25 9.95
C THR A 193 11.74 -7.09 8.68
N PRO A 194 12.48 -8.19 8.47
CA PRO A 194 12.19 -9.13 7.38
C PRO A 194 10.79 -9.72 7.53
N VAL A 195 10.05 -9.86 6.43
CA VAL A 195 8.68 -10.41 6.43
C VAL A 195 8.66 -11.81 7.04
N GLU A 196 9.64 -12.63 6.71
CA GLU A 196 9.80 -14.04 7.10
C GLU A 196 10.05 -14.22 8.61
N SER A 197 10.46 -13.14 9.32
CA SER A 197 10.67 -13.17 10.76
C SER A 197 9.37 -13.11 11.57
N LEU A 198 8.26 -12.74 10.93
CA LEU A 198 6.94 -12.66 11.58
C LEU A 198 6.22 -14.01 11.53
N ASP A 199 5.34 -14.22 12.51
CA ASP A 199 4.50 -15.42 12.54
C ASP A 199 3.58 -15.50 11.31
N ILE A 200 3.18 -16.72 10.96
CA ILE A 200 2.42 -17.03 9.75
C ILE A 200 1.06 -16.34 9.78
N CYS A 201 0.38 -16.33 10.92
CA CYS A 201 -0.94 -15.73 11.09
C CYS A 201 -0.90 -14.22 10.87
N THR A 202 0.09 -13.52 11.43
CA THR A 202 0.30 -12.08 11.23
C THR A 202 0.50 -11.77 9.75
N ARG A 203 1.38 -12.49 9.07
CA ARG A 203 1.62 -12.30 7.62
C ARG A 203 0.37 -12.53 6.80
N MET A 204 -0.37 -13.60 7.11
CA MET A 204 -1.59 -13.95 6.40
C MET A 204 -2.69 -12.89 6.61
N SER A 205 -2.78 -12.31 7.81
CA SER A 205 -3.78 -11.29 8.16
C SER A 205 -3.74 -10.04 7.27
N TRP A 206 -2.61 -9.73 6.63
CA TRP A 206 -2.49 -8.59 5.72
C TRP A 206 -3.30 -8.73 4.42
N CYS A 207 -3.82 -9.94 4.16
CA CYS A 207 -4.75 -10.20 3.08
C CYS A 207 -6.20 -9.81 3.43
N ALA A 208 -6.50 -9.57 4.72
CA ALA A 208 -7.84 -9.19 5.16
C ALA A 208 -8.35 -7.92 4.45
N GLY A 209 -9.57 -7.99 3.91
CA GLY A 209 -10.19 -6.88 3.18
C GLY A 209 -9.73 -6.72 1.71
N ARG A 210 -8.77 -7.53 1.25
CA ARG A 210 -8.41 -7.59 -0.17
C ARG A 210 -9.39 -8.47 -0.95
N LYS A 211 -9.40 -8.29 -2.27
CA LYS A 211 -10.29 -8.92 -3.26
C LYS A 211 -9.49 -9.44 -4.44
N THR A 212 -9.91 -10.57 -4.96
CA THR A 212 -9.34 -11.22 -6.14
C THR A 212 -10.42 -11.42 -7.21
N THR A 213 -10.01 -11.54 -8.47
CA THR A 213 -10.96 -11.79 -9.58
C THR A 213 -11.29 -13.28 -9.62
N LYS A 214 -10.26 -14.13 -9.56
CA LYS A 214 -10.42 -15.56 -9.39
C LYS A 214 -10.47 -15.86 -7.89
N PRO A 215 -11.41 -16.71 -7.42
CA PRO A 215 -11.56 -16.97 -5.99
C PRO A 215 -10.33 -17.66 -5.37
N GLU A 216 -9.63 -18.50 -6.11
CA GLU A 216 -8.43 -19.25 -5.67
C GLU A 216 -7.23 -18.33 -5.42
N ASP A 217 -7.15 -17.20 -6.14
CA ASP A 217 -6.09 -16.21 -5.96
C ASP A 217 -6.01 -15.66 -4.54
N MET A 218 -7.10 -15.76 -3.76
CA MET A 218 -7.09 -15.35 -2.36
C MET A 218 -6.08 -16.16 -1.54
N ALA A 219 -5.87 -17.43 -1.90
CA ALA A 219 -4.80 -18.26 -1.37
C ALA A 219 -3.48 -18.05 -2.14
N TYR A 220 -3.52 -18.02 -3.48
CA TYR A 220 -2.29 -17.98 -4.29
C TYR A 220 -1.47 -16.70 -4.12
N CYS A 221 -2.14 -15.57 -3.86
CA CYS A 221 -1.46 -14.31 -3.60
C CYS A 221 -0.67 -14.27 -2.28
N LEU A 222 -0.75 -15.32 -1.45
CA LEU A 222 -0.01 -15.44 -0.19
C LEU A 222 1.29 -16.26 -0.31
N PHE A 223 1.52 -16.96 -1.42
CA PHE A 223 2.58 -17.96 -1.54
C PHE A 223 3.96 -17.44 -1.13
N GLY A 224 4.44 -16.36 -1.75
CA GLY A 224 5.76 -15.83 -1.44
C GLY A 224 5.87 -15.19 -0.06
N ILE A 225 4.81 -14.54 0.42
CA ILE A 225 4.75 -13.95 1.77
C ILE A 225 4.87 -15.03 2.85
N LEU A 226 4.21 -16.17 2.63
CA LEU A 226 4.25 -17.31 3.53
C LEU A 226 5.41 -18.25 3.22
N GLY A 227 6.14 -18.01 2.14
CA GLY A 227 7.28 -18.79 1.67
C GLY A 227 6.89 -20.17 1.12
N VAL A 228 5.63 -20.46 0.82
CA VAL A 228 5.19 -21.75 0.30
C VAL A 228 5.10 -21.74 -1.22
N SER A 229 5.09 -22.92 -1.82
CA SER A 229 4.88 -23.13 -3.25
C SER A 229 4.04 -24.40 -3.43
N MET A 230 3.07 -24.34 -4.32
CA MET A 230 2.21 -25.47 -4.69
C MET A 230 1.66 -25.27 -6.11
N ALA A 231 1.30 -26.37 -6.77
CA ALA A 231 0.68 -26.32 -8.09
C ALA A 231 -0.66 -25.59 -8.04
N THR A 232 -0.90 -24.70 -9.00
CA THR A 232 -2.13 -23.92 -9.09
C THR A 232 -3.21 -24.70 -9.84
N ASP A 233 -4.43 -24.63 -9.34
CA ASP A 233 -5.63 -25.17 -9.99
C ASP A 233 -6.73 -24.10 -9.91
N TYR A 234 -7.27 -23.66 -11.04
CA TYR A 234 -8.36 -22.67 -11.07
C TYR A 234 -9.76 -23.31 -11.20
N SER A 235 -9.84 -24.64 -11.10
CA SER A 235 -11.09 -25.40 -11.05
C SER A 235 -11.45 -25.86 -9.63
N GLU A 236 -10.53 -25.73 -8.67
CA GLU A 236 -10.71 -26.27 -7.31
C GLU A 236 -11.56 -25.37 -6.38
N GLY A 237 -11.73 -24.09 -6.70
CA GLY A 237 -12.43 -23.13 -5.87
C GLY A 237 -11.63 -22.69 -4.63
N SER A 238 -12.06 -21.59 -4.01
CA SER A 238 -11.33 -20.96 -2.88
C SER A 238 -11.13 -21.87 -1.68
N ARG A 239 -12.13 -22.70 -1.33
CA ARG A 239 -12.06 -23.59 -0.17
C ARG A 239 -10.95 -24.63 -0.34
N SER A 240 -10.91 -25.31 -1.48
CA SER A 240 -9.88 -26.31 -1.75
C SER A 240 -8.49 -25.67 -1.81
N ALA A 241 -8.37 -24.52 -2.48
CA ALA A 241 -7.11 -23.79 -2.57
C ALA A 241 -6.55 -23.42 -1.18
N PHE A 242 -7.43 -23.03 -0.24
CA PHE A 242 -7.01 -22.74 1.14
C PHE A 242 -6.69 -24.00 1.96
N THR A 243 -7.40 -25.11 1.76
CA THR A 243 -7.04 -26.39 2.39
C THR A 243 -5.64 -26.84 1.96
N ARG A 244 -5.31 -26.72 0.67
CA ARG A 244 -3.99 -27.06 0.17
C ARG A 244 -2.91 -26.10 0.67
N LEU A 245 -3.24 -24.82 0.80
CA LEU A 245 -2.34 -23.83 1.41
C LEU A 245 -2.03 -24.20 2.87
N ASP A 246 -3.04 -24.56 3.65
CA ASP A 246 -2.92 -25.02 5.04
C ASP A 246 -2.02 -26.26 5.15
N GLU A 247 -2.24 -27.26 4.29
CA GLU A 247 -1.38 -28.46 4.20
C GLU A 247 0.08 -28.11 3.84
N ALA A 248 0.28 -27.22 2.88
CA ALA A 248 1.61 -26.75 2.50
C ALA A 248 2.32 -26.01 3.64
N LEU A 249 1.58 -25.25 4.46
CA LEU A 249 2.11 -24.57 5.64
C LEU A 249 2.50 -25.55 6.75
N VAL A 250 1.64 -26.53 7.05
CA VAL A 250 1.93 -27.59 8.03
C VAL A 250 3.19 -28.37 7.61
N HIS A 251 3.30 -28.73 6.33
CA HIS A 251 4.46 -29.45 5.81
C HIS A 251 5.74 -28.60 5.88
N LYS A 252 5.67 -27.33 5.49
CA LYS A 252 6.85 -26.43 5.47
C LYS A 252 7.30 -26.00 6.87
N TYR A 253 6.37 -25.88 7.83
CA TYR A 253 6.61 -25.32 9.15
C TYR A 253 6.11 -26.24 10.28
N PRO A 254 6.63 -27.49 10.38
CA PRO A 254 6.18 -28.45 11.37
C PRO A 254 6.39 -27.90 12.79
N GLY A 255 5.33 -27.94 13.62
CA GLY A 255 5.33 -27.44 14.99
C GLY A 255 5.36 -25.91 15.15
N LYS A 256 5.49 -25.15 14.07
CA LYS A 256 5.41 -23.67 14.05
C LYS A 256 4.08 -23.15 13.52
N PHE A 257 3.34 -24.01 12.83
CA PHE A 257 1.99 -23.75 12.34
C PHE A 257 1.11 -24.97 12.62
N ASN A 258 -0.01 -24.74 13.30
CA ASN A 258 -1.03 -25.76 13.48
C ASN A 258 -2.14 -25.49 12.48
N LYS A 259 -2.67 -26.58 11.92
CA LYS A 259 -3.82 -26.55 11.01
C LYS A 259 -4.94 -25.70 11.62
N PHE A 260 -5.71 -24.98 10.79
CA PHE A 260 -6.87 -24.26 11.30
C PHE A 260 -7.83 -25.23 12.01
N GLU A 261 -8.15 -24.96 13.28
CA GLU A 261 -8.88 -25.89 14.15
C GLU A 261 -10.28 -26.26 13.61
N ASN A 262 -10.84 -25.48 12.68
CA ASN A 262 -12.07 -25.86 11.97
C ASN A 262 -12.30 -25.06 10.66
N PRO A 263 -11.89 -25.57 9.49
CA PRO A 263 -12.16 -24.93 8.19
C PRO A 263 -13.65 -24.86 7.82
N GLU A 264 -14.52 -25.66 8.46
CA GLU A 264 -15.96 -25.68 8.18
C GLU A 264 -16.75 -24.58 8.92
N ARG A 265 -16.21 -24.04 10.02
CA ARG A 265 -16.86 -22.96 10.81
C ARG A 265 -16.17 -21.60 10.71
N ILE A 266 -14.93 -21.56 10.25
CA ILE A 266 -14.19 -20.32 10.09
C ILE A 266 -14.39 -19.86 8.64
N ASP A 267 -15.26 -18.87 8.46
CA ASP A 267 -15.12 -18.00 7.30
C ASP A 267 -13.69 -17.43 7.36
N ILE A 268 -12.82 -17.90 6.47
CA ILE A 268 -11.41 -17.50 6.43
C ILE A 268 -11.28 -15.98 6.40
N TYR A 269 -12.26 -15.30 5.80
CA TYR A 269 -12.37 -13.86 5.84
C TYR A 269 -12.54 -13.32 7.26
N GLN A 270 -13.43 -13.92 8.08
CA GLN A 270 -13.59 -13.55 9.50
C GLN A 270 -12.34 -13.81 10.32
N PHE A 271 -11.62 -14.91 10.06
CA PHE A 271 -10.34 -15.17 10.72
C PHE A 271 -9.31 -14.09 10.37
N LEU A 272 -9.13 -13.81 9.08
CA LEU A 272 -8.21 -12.79 8.60
C LEU A 272 -8.55 -11.40 9.16
N LEU A 273 -9.84 -11.06 9.21
CA LEU A 273 -10.32 -9.80 9.80
C LEU A 273 -9.99 -9.69 11.30
N ARG A 274 -10.27 -10.74 12.08
CA ARG A 274 -9.95 -10.75 13.52
C ARG A 274 -8.46 -10.59 13.75
N GLN A 275 -7.64 -11.35 13.04
CA GLN A 275 -6.18 -11.26 13.14
C GLN A 275 -5.67 -9.87 12.77
N ASN A 276 -6.17 -9.27 11.68
CA ASN A 276 -5.74 -7.93 11.27
C ASN A 276 -6.18 -6.85 12.30
N ALA A 277 -7.37 -6.99 12.88
CA ALA A 277 -7.83 -6.10 13.95
C ALA A 277 -6.93 -6.19 15.20
N GLU A 278 -6.57 -7.40 15.62
CA GLU A 278 -5.65 -7.62 16.76
C GLU A 278 -4.26 -7.04 16.51
N VAL A 279 -3.73 -7.16 15.29
CA VAL A 279 -2.45 -6.53 14.90
C VAL A 279 -2.52 -5.02 15.07
N ARG A 280 -3.62 -4.38 14.63
CA ARG A 280 -3.80 -2.92 14.78
C ARG A 280 -3.91 -2.49 16.23
N VAL A 281 -4.63 -3.25 17.07
CA VAL A 281 -4.79 -2.94 18.51
C VAL A 281 -3.45 -3.07 19.24
N ARG A 282 -2.73 -4.19 19.06
CA ARG A 282 -1.42 -4.41 19.72
C ARG A 282 -0.40 -3.32 19.36
N MET A 283 -0.42 -2.86 18.11
CA MET A 283 0.50 -1.81 17.65
C MET A 283 0.08 -0.41 18.15
N GLY A 284 -1.23 -0.13 18.21
CA GLY A 284 -1.76 1.08 18.84
C GLY A 284 -1.40 1.20 20.33
N GLN A 285 -1.37 0.08 21.06
CA GLN A 285 -0.92 0.02 22.46
C GLN A 285 0.59 0.24 22.60
N ARG A 286 1.41 -0.25 21.67
CA ARG A 286 2.87 -0.01 21.67
C ARG A 286 3.27 1.43 21.34
N HIS A 287 2.36 2.23 20.76
CA HIS A 287 2.58 3.65 20.46
C HIS A 287 1.87 4.58 21.45
N ALA A 288 1.12 4.03 22.41
CA ALA A 288 0.70 4.77 23.59
C ALA A 288 1.91 4.96 24.51
N VAL A 289 2.47 6.18 24.51
CA VAL A 289 3.43 6.65 25.51
C VAL A 289 2.82 6.45 26.90
N PRO A 290 3.57 6.03 27.94
CA PRO A 290 3.06 5.96 29.30
C PRO A 290 2.51 7.33 29.66
N GLN A 291 1.23 7.43 29.99
CA GLN A 291 0.69 8.66 30.57
C GLN A 291 1.52 8.97 31.81
N ALA A 292 2.22 10.11 31.79
CA ALA A 292 2.80 10.67 32.98
C ALA A 292 1.69 10.78 34.02
N SER A 293 1.82 10.03 35.11
CA SER A 293 0.99 10.16 36.29
C SER A 293 1.15 11.58 36.81
N HIS A 294 0.18 12.45 36.51
CA HIS A 294 -0.05 13.64 37.30
C HIS A 294 -0.58 13.18 38.66
N THR A 295 0.33 12.80 39.54
CA THR A 295 0.02 12.63 40.96
C THR A 295 -0.17 14.03 41.54
N LEU A 296 -1.40 14.29 41.99
CA LEU A 296 -1.78 15.43 42.81
C LEU A 296 -0.85 15.52 44.02
N LEU A 297 -0.12 16.63 44.13
CA LEU A 297 0.45 17.11 45.39
C LEU A 297 -0.39 18.32 45.81
N GLN A 298 -1.46 18.05 46.55
CA GLN A 298 -2.00 18.99 47.54
C GLN A 298 -1.13 18.90 48.79
N ASP A 299 -1.05 20.04 49.48
CA ASP A 299 -0.49 20.28 50.82
C ASP A 299 0.99 20.65 50.91
N ALA A 300 1.25 21.97 50.88
CA ALA A 300 1.87 22.69 52.00
C ALA A 300 1.91 24.21 51.74
N LEU A 301 1.08 24.97 52.46
CA LEU A 301 1.34 26.39 52.79
C LEU A 301 2.26 26.44 54.03
N PRO A 302 3.17 27.42 54.15
CA PRO A 302 2.80 28.64 54.89
C PRO A 302 3.46 29.98 54.46
N ARG A 303 2.61 31.02 54.51
CA ARG A 303 2.76 32.42 55.01
C ARG A 303 3.84 33.41 54.50
N ALA A 304 3.38 34.68 54.62
CA ALA A 304 4.04 35.99 54.50
C ALA A 304 4.27 36.50 53.06
N GLY A 305 3.95 37.73 52.67
CA GLY A 305 3.45 38.92 53.34
C GLY A 305 3.68 40.12 52.41
N HIS A 306 2.98 41.23 52.68
CA HIS A 306 3.14 42.58 52.14
C HIS A 306 2.24 43.06 50.99
N ALA A 307 1.66 44.22 51.29
CA ALA A 307 0.66 45.01 50.60
C ALA A 307 1.27 45.99 49.58
N LEU A 308 0.40 46.57 48.72
CA LEU A 308 0.20 48.02 48.43
C LEU A 308 -0.49 48.22 47.03
N PRO A 309 -1.05 49.40 46.66
CA PRO A 309 -2.49 49.65 46.75
C PRO A 309 -3.14 50.15 45.43
N GLN A 310 -4.44 50.47 45.52
CA GLN A 310 -5.30 51.10 44.49
C GLN A 310 -4.99 52.59 44.24
N ALA A 311 -5.22 53.04 43.00
CA ALA A 311 -5.81 54.33 42.54
C ALA A 311 -5.60 54.38 41.00
N GLY A 312 -6.42 54.93 40.10
CA GLY A 312 -7.53 55.87 40.16
C GLY A 312 -7.42 56.79 38.91
N HIS A 313 -8.56 57.13 38.27
CA HIS A 313 -8.75 58.19 37.25
C HIS A 313 -8.16 57.96 35.84
N ALA A 314 -8.66 58.54 34.74
CA ALA A 314 -9.92 59.17 34.32
C ALA A 314 -9.76 59.42 32.79
N LEU A 315 -10.88 59.51 32.06
CA LEU A 315 -10.94 59.88 30.63
C LEU A 315 -10.40 61.31 30.37
N PRO A 316 -10.15 61.68 29.10
CA PRO A 316 -11.14 62.53 28.44
C PRO A 316 -11.40 62.25 26.94
N GLN A 317 -12.59 62.70 26.51
CA GLN A 317 -13.11 62.81 25.14
C GLN A 317 -12.64 64.10 24.43
N ASP A 318 -12.67 64.10 23.10
CA ASP A 318 -13.03 65.20 22.15
C ASP A 318 -12.40 64.90 20.77
N ALA A 319 -12.89 65.27 19.59
CA ALA A 319 -14.17 65.79 19.06
C ALA A 319 -14.00 65.94 17.51
N LEU A 320 -15.12 65.94 16.75
CA LEU A 320 -15.32 66.56 15.41
C LEU A 320 -14.55 65.94 14.20
N GLN A 321 -14.98 65.92 12.93
CA GLN A 321 -16.09 66.53 12.16
C GLN A 321 -16.29 65.78 10.81
N ARG A 322 -17.25 66.25 10.01
CA ARG A 322 -18.05 65.57 8.96
C ARG A 322 -17.47 65.56 7.52
N ALA A 323 -18.18 64.77 6.68
CA ALA A 323 -18.38 64.78 5.21
C ALA A 323 -17.46 63.82 4.40
N GLY A 324 -17.92 63.03 3.43
CA GLY A 324 -19.24 62.79 2.84
C GLY A 324 -19.15 61.70 1.75
N HIS A 325 -20.30 61.14 1.39
CA HIS A 325 -20.63 60.38 0.17
C HIS A 325 -20.01 58.99 -0.13
N ALA A 326 -20.93 58.01 -0.11
CA ALA A 326 -21.23 57.03 -1.16
C ALA A 326 -20.49 55.67 -1.24
N LEU A 327 -21.27 54.64 -0.86
CA LEU A 327 -21.38 53.25 -1.38
C LEU A 327 -20.36 52.18 -0.95
N PRO A 328 -20.81 50.92 -0.74
CA PRO A 328 -20.17 49.98 0.16
C PRO A 328 -19.17 49.05 -0.55
N GLN A 329 -17.97 48.96 0.02
CA GLN A 329 -17.05 47.84 -0.13
C GLN A 329 -16.96 47.12 1.22
N ASP A 330 -17.36 45.86 1.27
CA ASP A 330 -17.01 44.90 2.32
C ASP A 330 -16.27 43.73 1.64
N ALA A 331 -15.21 43.13 2.15
CA ALA A 331 -14.28 43.50 3.21
C ALA A 331 -13.07 42.56 3.06
N LEU A 332 -11.87 43.09 3.20
CA LEU A 332 -10.70 42.35 3.66
C LEU A 332 -10.27 43.00 4.98
N PRO A 333 -9.79 42.22 5.97
CA PRO A 333 -8.64 42.69 6.71
C PRO A 333 -7.48 41.69 6.69
N ARG A 334 -6.28 42.28 6.58
CA ARG A 334 -4.98 41.63 6.76
C ARG A 334 -4.68 41.42 8.26
N ALA A 335 -4.09 40.25 8.52
CA ALA A 335 -2.94 39.94 9.39
C ALA A 335 -2.82 40.54 10.81
N GLY A 336 -2.70 39.63 11.77
CA GLY A 336 -2.03 39.82 13.07
C GLY A 336 -1.80 38.46 13.74
N HIS A 337 -0.52 38.05 13.83
CA HIS A 337 0.16 37.06 14.71
C HIS A 337 -0.65 36.21 15.71
N ALA A 338 -0.31 34.98 16.13
CA ALA A 338 0.57 33.87 15.76
C ALA A 338 0.33 32.77 16.84
N LEU A 339 0.38 31.49 16.47
CA LEU A 339 0.67 30.29 17.29
C LEU A 339 -0.35 29.76 18.33
N LEU A 340 -1.03 28.66 17.98
CA LEU A 340 -0.84 27.32 18.58
C LEU A 340 -1.64 26.25 17.79
N PRO A 341 -1.03 25.14 17.31
CA PRO A 341 -1.68 24.12 16.51
C PRO A 341 -1.97 22.87 17.33
N ASP A 342 -3.21 22.68 17.81
CA ASP A 342 -3.66 21.39 18.33
C ASP A 342 -5.15 21.18 18.05
N ALA A 343 -5.45 20.71 16.85
CA ALA A 343 -6.70 20.05 16.53
C ALA A 343 -6.52 19.22 15.25
N LEU A 344 -5.86 18.07 15.35
CA LEU A 344 -6.14 16.98 14.41
C LEU A 344 -7.64 16.66 14.52
N PRO A 345 -8.42 16.63 13.41
CA PRO A 345 -9.83 16.30 13.47
C PRO A 345 -10.02 14.91 14.07
N ARG A 346 -11.08 14.77 14.88
CA ARG A 346 -11.60 13.57 15.56
C ARG A 346 -11.75 12.33 14.66
N ALA A 347 -10.66 11.76 14.16
CA ALA A 347 -10.62 10.59 13.29
C ALA A 347 -10.49 9.26 14.06
N VAL A 348 -10.54 9.30 15.40
CA VAL A 348 -10.37 8.11 16.25
C VAL A 348 -11.70 7.47 16.67
N ILE A 349 -12.85 8.10 16.38
CA ILE A 349 -14.16 7.55 16.78
C ILE A 349 -15.06 7.41 15.55
N HIS A 350 -14.74 6.50 14.62
CA HIS A 350 -15.76 5.89 13.74
C HIS A 350 -15.36 4.55 13.08
N PHE A 351 -14.35 3.84 13.57
CA PHE A 351 -13.94 2.57 12.96
C PHE A 351 -14.93 1.40 13.20
N HIS A 352 -15.81 1.51 14.20
CA HIS A 352 -16.86 0.50 14.44
C HIS A 352 -18.08 0.63 13.49
N LYS A 353 -18.31 1.81 12.87
CA LYS A 353 -19.44 2.00 11.95
C LYS A 353 -19.13 1.57 10.51
N LEU A 354 -17.87 1.68 10.07
CA LEU A 354 -17.49 1.29 8.70
C LEU A 354 -17.50 -0.24 8.49
N VAL A 355 -17.18 -1.00 9.54
CA VAL A 355 -17.24 -2.48 9.51
C VAL A 355 -18.69 -2.99 9.55
N MET A 356 -19.62 -2.24 10.16
CA MET A 356 -21.05 -2.58 10.15
C MET A 356 -21.76 -2.20 8.85
N TYR A 357 -21.32 -1.15 8.15
CA TYR A 357 -21.94 -0.72 6.89
C TYR A 357 -21.71 -1.71 5.72
N PHE A 358 -20.69 -2.57 5.82
CA PHE A 358 -20.45 -3.65 4.84
C PHE A 358 -21.30 -4.92 5.08
N ARG A 359 -22.04 -4.97 6.19
CA ARG A 359 -22.87 -6.12 6.55
C ARG A 359 -24.18 -6.21 5.75
N GLU A 360 -24.60 -5.14 5.08
CA GLU A 360 -25.82 -5.11 4.26
C GLU A 360 -25.59 -5.31 2.74
N LEU A 361 -24.35 -5.30 2.26
CA LEU A 361 -24.05 -5.33 0.81
C LEU A 361 -23.52 -6.67 0.28
N VAL A 362 -23.41 -7.70 1.12
CA VAL A 362 -22.91 -9.04 0.73
C VAL A 362 -23.87 -10.18 1.14
N MET A 363 -25.15 -9.87 1.39
CA MET A 363 -26.19 -10.87 1.64
C MET A 363 -27.38 -10.76 0.67
N HIS A 364 -27.11 -10.41 -0.59
CA HIS A 364 -28.02 -10.66 -1.72
C HIS A 364 -27.24 -11.05 -2.97
#